data_AF-A0A1I4AA89-F1
#
_entry.id   AF-A0A1I4AA89-F1
#
_cell.length_a   1.000
_cell.length_b   1.000
_cell.length_c   1.000
_cell.angle_alpha   90.00
_cell.angle_beta   90.00
_cell.angle_gamma   90.00
#
_symmetry.space_group_name_H-M   'P 1'
#
loop_
_entity.id
_entity.type
_entity.pdbx_description
1 polymer ?
#
loop_
_entity_poly.entity_id
_entity_poly.type
_entity_poly.pdbx_seq_one_letter_code
_entity_poly.pdbx_strand_id
1 'polypeptide(L)'
;MTTGQEPATAVRVDPHVQVVRGTPDDVELAALVAGLVAASAHHAAPASDTDGAARSARARWTAPRPRAGALPGRGPDAWRWSLHP
;
A
#
# COMPACT_ATOMS: atom_id res chain seq x y z
N MET A 1 -2.08 -36.74 28.35
CA MET A 1 -1.51 -35.37 28.22
C MET A 1 -1.67 -34.96 26.76
N THR A 2 -2.73 -34.23 26.44
CA THR A 2 -2.99 -33.72 25.09
C THR A 2 -2.53 -32.27 25.06
N THR A 3 -1.58 -31.92 24.21
CA THR A 3 -1.22 -30.52 23.95
C THR A 3 -2.19 -30.01 22.89
N GLY A 4 -3.07 -29.09 23.28
CA GLY A 4 -3.89 -28.32 22.35
C GLY A 4 -2.98 -27.48 21.45
N GLN A 5 -2.97 -27.80 20.17
CA GLN A 5 -2.30 -26.99 19.15
C GLN A 5 -3.23 -25.82 18.80
N GLU A 6 -2.96 -24.65 19.38
CA GLU A 6 -3.56 -23.38 18.96
C GLU A 6 -3.19 -23.13 17.48
N PRO A 7 -4.15 -22.88 16.58
CA PRO A 7 -3.82 -22.59 15.19
C PRO A 7 -3.11 -21.24 15.13
N ALA A 8 -1.80 -21.26 14.88
CA ALA A 8 -1.05 -20.08 14.49
C ALA A 8 -1.79 -19.43 13.32
N THR A 9 -2.25 -18.20 13.52
CA THR A 9 -3.00 -17.45 12.52
C THR A 9 -2.09 -17.23 11.32
N ALA A 10 -2.22 -18.07 10.29
CA ALA A 10 -1.43 -17.95 9.09
C ALA A 10 -1.75 -16.60 8.44
N VAL A 11 -0.78 -15.67 8.49
CA VAL A 11 -0.87 -14.41 7.74
C VAL A 11 -1.08 -14.77 6.27
N ARG A 12 -2.24 -14.42 5.72
CA ARG A 12 -2.46 -14.50 4.28
C ARG A 12 -1.59 -13.43 3.64
N VAL A 13 -0.53 -13.87 2.97
CA VAL A 13 0.23 -12.99 2.08
C VAL A 13 -0.58 -12.88 0.80
N ASP A 14 -1.20 -11.72 0.58
CA ASP A 14 -1.83 -11.43 -0.70
C ASP A 14 -0.72 -11.26 -1.75
N PRO A 15 -0.71 -12.04 -2.85
CA PRO A 15 0.37 -12.01 -3.84
C PRO A 15 0.48 -10.67 -4.55
N HIS A 16 -0.53 -9.80 -4.45
CA HIS A 16 -0.54 -8.47 -5.02
C HIS A 16 -0.15 -7.37 -4.02
N VAL A 17 0.08 -7.72 -2.74
CA VAL A 17 0.42 -6.74 -1.69
C VAL A 17 1.72 -7.12 -0.99
N GLN A 18 2.73 -6.27 -1.13
CA GLN A 18 3.99 -6.40 -0.40
C GLN A 18 4.04 -5.42 0.77
N VAL A 19 4.20 -5.95 2.00
CA VAL A 19 4.41 -5.13 3.20
C VAL A 19 5.90 -4.87 3.37
N VAL A 20 6.32 -3.61 3.20
CA VAL A 20 7.68 -3.15 3.52
C VAL A 20 7.65 -2.47 4.89
N ARG A 21 8.54 -2.87 5.79
CA ARG A 21 8.62 -2.32 7.15
C ARG A 21 9.57 -1.12 7.16
N GLY A 22 9.21 -0.08 7.91
CA GLY A 22 9.98 1.15 8.10
C GLY A 22 9.44 1.97 9.29
N THR A 23 10.11 3.07 9.62
CA THR A 23 9.75 3.97 10.73
C THR A 23 9.66 5.40 10.19
N PRO A 24 8.49 5.85 9.69
CA PRO A 24 8.32 7.22 9.22
C PRO A 24 8.39 8.19 10.40
N ASP A 25 8.94 9.39 10.17
CA ASP A 25 8.86 10.47 11.16
C ASP A 25 7.49 11.17 11.15
N ASP A 26 7.23 12.02 12.15
CA ASP A 26 5.94 12.71 12.29
C ASP A 26 5.61 13.64 11.12
N VAL A 27 6.62 14.25 10.50
CA VAL A 27 6.45 15.15 9.36
C VAL A 27 6.08 14.35 8.12
N GLU A 28 6.77 13.24 7.88
CA GLU A 28 6.50 12.29 6.80
C GLU A 28 5.10 11.67 6.95
N LEU A 29 4.70 11.30 8.17
CA LEU A 29 3.36 10.78 8.46
C LEU A 29 2.27 11.84 8.21
N ALA A 30 2.48 13.06 8.69
CA ALA A 30 1.52 14.16 8.48
C ALA A 30 1.36 14.47 6.99
N ALA A 31 2.46 14.50 6.23
CA ALA A 31 2.42 14.73 4.79
C ALA A 31 1.64 13.63 4.05
N LEU A 32 1.83 12.36 4.41
CA LEU A 32 1.09 11.24 3.85
C LEU A 32 -0.42 11.37 4.10
N VAL A 33 -0.81 11.66 5.34
CA VAL A 33 -2.21 11.82 5.73
C VAL A 33 -2.84 13.01 5.00
N ALA A 34 -2.13 14.15 4.93
CA ALA A 34 -2.60 15.33 4.21
C ALA A 34 -2.83 15.02 2.72
N GLY A 35 -1.92 14.28 2.07
CA GLY A 35 -2.07 13.83 0.69
C GLY A 35 -3.29 12.92 0.48
N LEU A 36 -3.53 11.98 1.40
CA LEU A 36 -4.70 11.10 1.36
C LEU A 36 -6.01 11.88 1.51
N VAL A 37 -6.07 12.79 2.48
CA VAL A 37 -7.25 13.63 2.72
C VAL A 37 -7.53 14.51 1.49
N ALA A 38 -6.51 15.17 0.94
CA ALA A 38 -6.64 15.96 -0.28
C ALA A 38 -7.17 15.11 -1.45
N ALA A 39 -6.60 13.92 -1.69
CA ALA A 39 -7.05 13.02 -2.74
C ALA A 39 -8.51 12.56 -2.54
N SER A 40 -8.92 12.28 -1.30
CA SER A 40 -10.29 11.86 -0.99
C SER A 40 -11.30 12.99 -1.20
N ALA A 41 -10.94 14.24 -0.89
CA ALA A 41 -11.79 15.40 -1.12
C ALA A 41 -12.05 15.64 -2.61
N HIS A 42 -11.08 15.34 -3.48
CA HIS A 42 -11.25 15.42 -4.94
C HIS A 42 -12.18 14.33 -5.52
N HIS A 43 -12.42 13.24 -4.79
CA HIS A 43 -13.27 12.13 -5.23
C HIS A 43 -14.75 12.30 -4.85
N ALA A 44 -15.12 13.38 -4.14
CA ALA A 44 -16.49 13.63 -3.65
C ALA A 44 -17.51 14.06 -4.73
N ALA A 45 -17.13 14.11 -6.02
CA ALA A 45 -18.11 14.22 -7.10
C ALA A 45 -18.89 12.90 -7.23
N PRO A 46 -20.22 12.89 -7.44
CA PRO A 46 -21.02 11.68 -7.37
C PRO A 46 -20.60 10.68 -8.45
N ALA A 47 -19.81 9.69 -8.05
CA ALA A 47 -19.44 8.57 -8.89
C ALA A 47 -20.64 7.62 -8.97
N SER A 48 -21.38 7.69 -10.08
CA SER A 48 -22.44 6.72 -10.39
C SER A 48 -21.91 5.31 -10.67
N ASP A 49 -20.58 5.10 -10.67
CA ASP A 49 -19.91 3.83 -10.92
C ASP A 49 -18.71 3.59 -9.99
N THR A 50 -19.00 3.47 -8.69
CA THR A 50 -18.01 3.13 -7.64
C THR A 50 -17.24 1.84 -7.96
N ASP A 51 -17.90 0.88 -8.60
CA ASP A 51 -17.30 -0.42 -8.95
C ASP A 51 -16.29 -0.31 -10.11
N GLY A 52 -16.62 0.47 -11.15
CA GLY A 52 -15.71 0.80 -12.24
C GLY A 52 -14.49 1.59 -11.76
N ALA A 53 -14.69 2.55 -10.84
CA ALA A 53 -13.60 3.29 -10.21
C ALA A 53 -12.69 2.39 -9.38
N ALA A 54 -13.26 1.49 -8.57
CA ALA A 54 -12.49 0.53 -7.77
C ALA A 54 -11.72 -0.47 -8.65
N ARG A 55 -12.31 -0.92 -9.76
CA ARG A 55 -11.65 -1.81 -10.73
C ARG A 55 -10.49 -1.11 -11.44
N SER A 56 -10.68 0.14 -11.86
CA SER A 56 -9.63 0.96 -12.46
C SER A 56 -8.49 1.24 -11.49
N ALA A 57 -8.82 1.52 -10.21
CA ALA A 57 -7.83 1.67 -9.16
C ALA A 57 -7.00 0.38 -9.02
N ARG A 58 -7.62 -0.78 -8.84
CA ARG A 58 -6.90 -2.06 -8.74
C ARG A 58 -5.99 -2.32 -9.95
N ALA A 59 -6.49 -2.07 -11.17
CA ALA A 59 -5.73 -2.27 -12.40
C ALA A 59 -4.43 -1.43 -12.46
N ARG A 60 -4.47 -0.17 -11.98
CA ARG A 60 -3.27 0.68 -11.92
C ARG A 60 -2.24 0.18 -10.90
N TRP A 61 -2.69 -0.46 -9.82
CA TRP A 61 -1.81 -0.95 -8.75
C TRP A 61 -1.14 -2.28 -9.13
N THR A 62 -1.80 -3.10 -9.94
CA THR A 62 -1.26 -4.36 -10.46
C THR A 62 -0.48 -4.19 -11.77
N ALA A 63 -0.52 -3.00 -12.38
CA ALA A 63 0.20 -2.74 -13.62
C ALA A 63 1.72 -2.80 -13.38
N PRO A 64 2.50 -3.49 -14.24
CA PRO A 64 3.95 -3.46 -14.18
C PRO A 64 4.47 -2.03 -14.32
N ARG A 65 5.06 -1.48 -13.26
CA ARG A 65 5.64 -0.14 -13.27
C ARG A 65 6.92 -0.12 -14.13
N PRO A 66 7.11 0.87 -15.02
CA PRO A 66 8.38 1.06 -15.71
C PRO A 66 9.49 1.28 -14.67
N ARG A 67 10.46 0.35 -14.59
CA ARG A 67 11.58 0.45 -13.65
C ARG A 67 12.54 1.56 -14.11
N ALA A 68 12.35 2.77 -13.62
CA ALA A 68 13.34 3.84 -13.74
C ALA A 68 14.38 3.71 -12.61
N GLY A 69 15.52 3.10 -12.89
CA GLY A 69 16.71 3.16 -12.03
C GLY A 69 16.80 2.15 -10.87
N ALA A 70 18.00 2.08 -10.29
CA ALA A 70 18.53 1.04 -9.41
C ALA A 70 17.55 0.42 -8.40
N LEU A 71 17.52 -0.91 -8.36
CA LEU A 71 16.74 -1.67 -7.38
C LEU A 71 17.21 -1.32 -5.95
N PRO A 72 16.28 -1.00 -5.02
CA PRO A 72 16.66 -0.59 -3.68
C PRO A 72 17.36 -1.72 -2.92
N GLY A 73 18.34 -1.37 -2.11
CA GLY A 73 18.78 -2.26 -1.03
C GLY A 73 17.60 -2.59 -0.12
N ARG A 74 17.47 -3.85 0.30
CA ARG A 74 16.53 -4.24 1.36
C ARG A 74 17.02 -3.61 2.67
N GLY A 75 16.43 -2.48 3.05
CA GLY A 75 16.83 -1.73 4.24
C GLY A 75 15.66 -1.00 4.90
N PRO A 76 15.89 -0.38 6.08
CA PRO A 76 14.85 0.32 6.85
C PRO A 76 14.15 1.44 6.08
N ASP A 77 14.78 1.97 5.03
CA ASP A 77 14.27 3.05 4.19
C ASP A 77 13.65 2.55 2.90
N ALA A 78 13.53 1.23 2.71
CA ALA A 78 12.93 0.65 1.51
C ALA A 78 11.48 1.09 1.31
N TRP A 79 10.77 1.48 2.38
CA TRP A 79 9.42 2.03 2.31
C TRP A 79 9.36 3.37 1.56
N ARG A 80 10.44 4.17 1.52
CA ARG A 80 10.46 5.48 0.83
C ARG A 80 10.25 5.35 -0.68
N TRP A 81 10.56 4.17 -1.23
CA TRP A 81 10.27 3.85 -2.63
C TRP A 81 8.78 3.72 -2.93
N SER A 82 7.93 3.46 -1.93
CA SER A 82 6.48 3.50 -2.13
C SER A 82 5.94 4.91 -2.42
N LEU A 83 6.74 5.95 -2.11
CA LEU A 83 6.42 7.34 -2.42
C LEU A 83 6.85 7.74 -3.85
N HIS A 84 7.62 6.91 -4.54
CA HIS A 84 7.98 7.14 -5.94
C HIS A 84 6.97 6.43 -6.87
N PRO A 85 6.35 7.14 -7.82
CA PRO A 85 5.28 6.62 -8.67
C PRO A 85 5.72 5.58 -9.70
#